data_AF-A0A326GC61-F1
#
_entry.id   AF-A0A326GC61-F1
#
_cell.length_a   1.000
_cell.length_b   1.000
_cell.length_c   1.000
_cell.angle_alpha   90.00
_cell.angle_beta   90.00
_cell.angle_gamma   90.00
#
_symmetry.space_group_name_H-M   'P 1'
#
loop_
_entity.id
_entity.type
_entity.pdbx_description
1 polymer ?
#
loop_
_entity_poly.entity_id
_entity_poly.type
_entity_poly.pdbx_seq_one_letter_code
_entity_poly.pdbx_strand_id
1 'polypeptide(L)'
;MHDSELDRAIHGLMEGVARDVILPRYRNLSASEIDQKGADDPVTIADREAEAKLRDGLARIDGSLAFVGEEAAHAAPSSLEALNKACWIVDPLDGTRNFAAGKGPFGILVARAENGVAQSGWIYDCLTGRFCSAHRGKGALIDGERALARPSGEAPPVAAISLVFMDEARREAIRNHVAPQYRLVDIPFCAAEQYPRLALGENDVSIFERTLVWDHAAGVLWLEEAGGMAARPDGRPYRVSEWWTNGLIAAASAELWHRLAELYARM
;
A
#
# COMPACT_ATOMS: atom_id res chain seq x y z
N MET A 1 24.82 2.86 2.60
CA MET A 1 24.14 3.13 3.88
C MET A 1 23.67 1.80 4.46
N HIS A 2 23.85 1.57 5.76
CA HIS A 2 23.33 0.37 6.41
C HIS A 2 21.81 0.46 6.56
N ASP A 3 21.09 -0.66 6.55
CA ASP A 3 19.61 -0.67 6.56
C ASP A 3 19.02 0.11 7.74
N SER A 4 19.59 -0.01 8.94
CA SER A 4 19.09 0.74 10.11
C SER A 4 19.39 2.26 10.07
N GLU A 5 20.37 2.69 9.27
CA GLU A 5 20.58 4.11 8.98
C GLU A 5 19.57 4.60 7.94
N LEU A 6 19.29 3.78 6.92
CA LEU A 6 18.29 4.06 5.90
C LEU A 6 16.89 4.15 6.53
N ASP A 7 16.51 3.21 7.39
CA ASP A 7 15.25 3.21 8.12
C ASP A 7 15.08 4.47 8.95
N ARG A 8 16.12 4.91 9.68
CA ARG A 8 16.05 6.16 10.44
C ARG A 8 15.90 7.39 9.54
N ALA A 9 16.60 7.43 8.41
CA ALA A 9 16.51 8.55 7.47
C ALA A 9 15.11 8.62 6.82
N ILE A 10 14.56 7.48 6.43
CA ILE A 10 13.22 7.39 5.83
C ILE A 10 12.13 7.68 6.87
N HIS A 11 12.24 7.14 8.08
CA HIS A 11 11.32 7.44 9.17
C HIS A 11 11.29 8.94 9.47
N GLY A 12 12.45 9.56 9.69
CA GLY A 12 12.52 11.01 9.95
C GLY A 12 11.98 11.87 8.80
N LEU A 13 12.14 11.42 7.55
CA LEU A 13 11.55 12.07 6.38
C LEU A 13 10.01 11.95 6.38
N MET A 14 9.47 10.74 6.54
CA MET A 14 8.02 10.49 6.52
C MET A 14 7.32 11.17 7.71
N GLU A 15 7.89 11.08 8.91
CA GLU A 15 7.41 11.78 10.11
C GLU A 15 7.42 13.29 9.89
N GLY A 16 8.51 13.84 9.33
CA GLY A 16 8.61 15.26 9.02
C GLY A 16 7.57 15.74 8.01
N VAL A 17 7.34 14.96 6.94
CA VAL A 17 6.30 15.25 5.94
C VAL A 17 4.91 15.18 6.56
N ALA A 18 4.63 14.16 7.37
CA ALA A 18 3.35 14.04 8.08
C ALA A 18 3.10 15.24 8.99
N ARG A 19 4.09 15.60 9.83
CA ARG A 19 3.99 16.71 10.78
C ARG A 19 3.89 18.07 10.10
N ASP A 20 4.68 18.31 9.07
CA ASP A 20 4.87 19.66 8.52
C ASP A 20 3.99 19.94 7.28
N VAL A 21 3.33 18.93 6.71
CA VAL A 21 2.48 19.07 5.50
C VAL A 21 1.09 18.50 5.68
N ILE A 22 0.98 17.25 6.13
CA ILE A 22 -0.28 16.48 6.13
C ILE A 22 -1.15 16.86 7.34
N LEU A 23 -0.64 16.70 8.55
CA LEU A 23 -1.40 16.90 9.79
C LEU A 23 -1.95 18.33 9.99
N PRO A 24 -1.24 19.42 9.61
CA PRO A 24 -1.79 20.77 9.71
C PRO A 24 -3.06 21.01 8.87
N ARG A 25 -3.28 20.15 7.86
CA ARG A 25 -4.43 20.20 6.95
C ARG A 25 -5.51 19.18 7.29
N TYR A 26 -5.21 18.18 8.11
CA TYR A 26 -6.21 17.21 8.56
C TYR A 26 -7.34 17.89 9.32
N ARG A 27 -8.59 17.74 8.83
CA ARG A 27 -9.80 18.44 9.34
C ARG A 27 -9.75 19.97 9.24
N ASN A 28 -8.83 20.50 8.43
CA ASN A 28 -8.61 21.92 8.24
C ASN A 28 -8.42 22.29 6.75
N LEU A 29 -8.81 21.40 5.84
CA LEU A 29 -8.83 21.67 4.39
C LEU A 29 -9.98 22.62 4.04
N SER A 30 -9.67 23.65 3.27
CA SER A 30 -10.68 24.42 2.56
C SER A 30 -11.17 23.68 1.31
N ALA A 31 -12.39 23.98 0.84
CA ALA A 31 -12.94 23.36 -0.37
C ALA A 31 -12.07 23.61 -1.63
N SER A 32 -11.34 24.74 -1.68
CA SER A 32 -10.42 25.08 -2.76
C SER A 32 -9.12 24.26 -2.78
N GLU A 33 -8.83 23.54 -1.70
CA GLU A 33 -7.64 22.70 -1.56
C GLU A 33 -7.92 21.23 -1.91
N ILE A 34 -9.14 20.92 -2.37
CA ILE A 34 -9.56 19.59 -2.80
C ILE A 34 -9.89 19.66 -4.30
N ASP A 35 -9.26 18.80 -5.07
CA ASP A 35 -9.45 18.61 -6.50
C ASP A 35 -9.81 17.13 -6.78
N GLN A 36 -10.14 16.79 -8.03
CA GLN A 36 -10.50 15.42 -8.43
C GLN A 36 -9.66 14.96 -9.63
N LYS A 37 -8.95 13.83 -9.47
CA LYS A 37 -8.23 13.14 -10.55
C LYS A 37 -9.13 12.29 -11.44
N GLY A 38 -10.32 11.94 -10.94
CA GLY A 38 -11.31 11.10 -11.60
C GLY A 38 -12.57 10.94 -10.76
N ALA A 39 -13.51 10.12 -11.24
CA ALA A 39 -14.69 9.77 -10.45
C ALA A 39 -14.26 9.05 -9.17
N ASP A 40 -14.57 9.65 -8.01
CA ASP A 40 -14.25 9.16 -6.67
C ASP A 40 -12.76 9.07 -6.32
N ASP A 41 -11.91 9.87 -6.97
CA ASP A 41 -10.45 9.92 -6.75
C ASP A 41 -10.01 11.34 -6.35
N PRO A 42 -10.20 11.73 -5.06
CA PRO A 42 -9.83 13.06 -4.59
C PRO A 42 -8.31 13.21 -4.51
N VAL A 43 -7.81 14.40 -4.85
CA VAL A 43 -6.45 14.82 -4.57
C VAL A 43 -6.49 16.15 -3.84
N THR A 44 -5.61 16.36 -2.87
CA THR A 44 -5.54 17.62 -2.14
C THR A 44 -4.20 18.31 -2.35
N ILE A 45 -4.11 19.56 -1.90
CA ILE A 45 -2.82 20.26 -1.85
C ILE A 45 -1.80 19.52 -0.95
N ALA A 46 -2.28 18.76 0.04
CA ALA A 46 -1.41 17.99 0.94
C ALA A 46 -0.68 16.88 0.18
N ASP A 47 -1.36 16.17 -0.72
CA ASP A 47 -0.76 15.09 -1.53
C ASP A 47 0.40 15.64 -2.39
N ARG A 48 0.16 16.75 -3.11
CA ARG A 48 1.15 17.38 -3.99
C ARG A 48 2.35 17.94 -3.23
N GLU A 49 2.11 18.63 -2.12
CA GLU A 49 3.19 19.17 -1.28
C GLU A 49 3.99 18.06 -0.57
N ALA A 50 3.31 16.98 -0.15
CA ALA A 50 3.95 15.83 0.46
C ALA A 50 4.83 15.11 -0.57
N GLU A 51 4.36 14.89 -1.80
CA GLU A 51 5.17 14.29 -2.86
C GLU A 51 6.42 15.12 -3.17
N ALA A 52 6.27 16.45 -3.27
CA ALA A 52 7.41 17.34 -3.52
C ALA A 52 8.47 17.23 -2.42
N LYS A 53 8.05 17.27 -1.14
CA LYS A 53 9.00 17.12 -0.02
C LYS A 53 9.62 15.73 0.05
N LEU A 54 8.85 14.67 -0.21
CA LEU A 54 9.35 13.29 -0.26
C LEU A 54 10.37 13.13 -1.39
N ARG A 55 10.08 13.62 -2.60
CA ARG A 55 11.01 13.62 -3.73
C ARG A 55 12.33 14.28 -3.38
N ASP A 56 12.29 15.48 -2.82
CA ASP A 56 13.49 16.23 -2.43
C ASP A 56 14.27 15.52 -1.32
N GLY A 57 13.57 14.94 -0.34
CA GLY A 57 14.16 14.18 0.76
C GLY A 57 14.84 12.90 0.27
N LEU A 58 14.15 12.12 -0.57
CA LEU A 58 14.66 10.88 -1.13
C LEU A 58 15.83 11.13 -2.08
N ALA A 59 15.83 12.24 -2.84
CA ALA A 59 16.97 12.63 -3.67
C ALA A 59 18.21 12.99 -2.84
N ARG A 60 18.05 13.51 -1.61
CA ARG A 60 19.15 13.73 -0.67
C ARG A 60 19.66 12.43 -0.04
N ILE A 61 18.78 11.46 0.17
CA ILE A 61 19.13 10.14 0.71
C ILE A 61 19.89 9.32 -0.33
N ASP A 62 19.35 9.24 -1.55
CA ASP A 62 19.96 8.59 -2.71
C ASP A 62 19.43 9.21 -4.01
N GLY A 63 20.16 10.19 -4.53
CA GLY A 63 19.84 10.88 -5.77
C GLY A 63 20.19 10.10 -7.05
N SER A 64 20.74 8.89 -6.93
CA SER A 64 21.01 8.04 -8.10
C SER A 64 19.78 7.28 -8.58
N LEU A 65 18.76 7.16 -7.72
CA LEU A 65 17.53 6.44 -8.01
C LEU A 65 16.52 7.34 -8.73
N ALA A 66 15.82 6.78 -9.71
CA ALA A 66 14.69 7.48 -10.33
C ALA A 66 13.54 7.65 -9.32
N PHE A 67 12.61 8.57 -9.58
CA PHE A 67 11.45 8.81 -8.72
C PHE A 67 10.16 8.49 -9.47
N VAL A 68 9.31 7.65 -8.87
CA VAL A 68 7.96 7.33 -9.33
C VAL A 68 6.98 7.63 -8.20
N GLY A 69 6.25 8.74 -8.30
CA GLY A 69 5.22 9.13 -7.34
C GLY A 69 3.84 9.09 -7.98
N GLU A 70 2.81 8.88 -7.18
CA GLU A 70 1.42 8.88 -7.64
C GLU A 70 1.05 10.15 -8.43
N GLU A 71 1.31 11.34 -7.85
CA GLU A 71 0.90 12.62 -8.44
C GLU A 71 1.66 12.87 -9.74
N ALA A 72 2.94 12.54 -9.74
CA ALA A 72 3.79 12.64 -10.93
C ALA A 72 3.33 11.69 -12.04
N ALA A 73 2.97 10.47 -11.69
CA ALA A 73 2.51 9.47 -12.65
C ALA A 73 1.13 9.82 -13.21
N HIS A 74 0.25 10.41 -12.40
CA HIS A 74 -1.02 10.94 -12.87
C HIS A 74 -0.81 12.09 -13.88
N ALA A 75 0.09 13.03 -13.58
CA ALA A 75 0.40 14.15 -14.48
C ALA A 75 1.16 13.73 -15.75
N ALA A 76 2.03 12.73 -15.65
CA ALA A 76 2.86 12.23 -16.73
C ALA A 76 3.02 10.69 -16.66
N PRO A 77 2.10 9.92 -17.27
CA PRO A 77 2.13 8.45 -17.21
C PRO A 77 3.41 7.81 -17.74
N SER A 78 4.16 8.49 -18.63
CA SER A 78 5.47 8.02 -19.12
C SER A 78 6.52 7.89 -18.01
N SER A 79 6.34 8.54 -16.86
CA SER A 79 7.22 8.37 -15.69
C SER A 79 7.24 6.94 -15.15
N LEU A 80 6.19 6.14 -15.41
CA LEU A 80 6.12 4.72 -15.05
C LEU A 80 7.20 3.87 -15.74
N GLU A 81 7.78 4.32 -16.85
CA GLU A 81 8.90 3.61 -17.50
C GLU A 81 10.11 3.47 -16.56
N ALA A 82 10.26 4.38 -15.59
CA ALA A 82 11.32 4.34 -14.58
C ALA A 82 11.24 3.12 -13.65
N LEU A 83 10.10 2.42 -13.59
CA LEU A 83 9.92 1.17 -12.82
C LEU A 83 10.79 0.01 -13.36
N ASN A 84 11.36 0.14 -14.56
CA ASN A 84 12.34 -0.79 -15.10
C ASN A 84 13.78 -0.53 -14.63
N LYS A 85 14.01 0.56 -13.87
CA LYS A 85 15.30 0.96 -13.31
C LYS A 85 15.26 0.84 -11.79
N ALA A 86 16.39 1.12 -11.14
CA ALA A 86 16.41 1.34 -9.71
C ALA A 86 15.68 2.67 -9.39
N CYS A 87 14.64 2.62 -8.56
CA CYS A 87 13.79 3.77 -8.28
C CYS A 87 13.22 3.79 -6.86
N TRP A 88 12.87 5.00 -6.43
CA TRP A 88 11.90 5.24 -5.37
C TRP A 88 10.49 5.17 -5.94
N ILE A 89 9.59 4.54 -5.21
CA ILE A 89 8.15 4.48 -5.48
C ILE A 89 7.44 5.08 -4.27
N VAL A 90 6.55 6.04 -4.49
CA VAL A 90 5.94 6.83 -3.40
C VAL A 90 4.45 7.01 -3.59
N ASP A 91 3.70 6.68 -2.54
CA ASP A 91 2.37 7.26 -2.29
C ASP A 91 2.54 8.32 -1.19
N PRO A 92 2.35 9.61 -1.52
CA PRO A 92 2.58 10.70 -0.57
C PRO A 92 1.48 10.84 0.48
N LEU A 93 0.28 10.30 0.23
CA LEU A 93 -0.87 10.35 1.13
C LEU A 93 -1.87 9.23 0.78
N ASP A 94 -1.53 7.99 1.16
CA ASP A 94 -2.44 6.87 0.97
C ASP A 94 -3.67 7.04 1.87
N GLY A 95 -4.86 6.90 1.29
CA GLY A 95 -6.12 7.18 1.96
C GLY A 95 -6.60 8.62 1.86
N THR A 96 -6.28 9.34 0.77
CA THR A 96 -6.74 10.72 0.49
C THR A 96 -8.25 10.91 0.70
N ARG A 97 -9.06 9.91 0.35
CA ARG A 97 -10.52 9.93 0.60
C ARG A 97 -10.86 10.06 2.09
N ASN A 98 -10.17 9.30 2.95
CA ASN A 98 -10.38 9.36 4.40
C ASN A 98 -9.92 10.73 4.93
N PHE A 99 -8.72 11.16 4.51
CA PHE A 99 -8.13 12.43 4.88
C PHE A 99 -9.04 13.63 4.54
N ALA A 100 -9.53 13.70 3.30
CA ALA A 100 -10.45 14.74 2.84
C ALA A 100 -11.79 14.71 3.59
N ALA A 101 -12.23 13.53 4.04
CA ALA A 101 -13.41 13.37 4.88
C ALA A 101 -13.16 13.66 6.38
N GLY A 102 -11.94 14.04 6.77
CA GLY A 102 -11.57 14.29 8.16
C GLY A 102 -11.56 13.03 9.04
N LYS A 103 -11.33 11.87 8.43
CA LYS A 103 -11.30 10.55 9.07
C LYS A 103 -9.95 9.87 8.84
N GLY A 104 -9.56 9.00 9.77
CA GLY A 104 -8.49 8.03 9.54
C GLY A 104 -9.06 6.70 9.02
N PRO A 105 -8.20 5.78 8.58
CA PRO A 105 -6.73 5.89 8.52
C PRO A 105 -6.23 6.59 7.24
N PHE A 106 -5.00 7.10 7.28
CA PHE A 106 -4.23 7.56 6.12
C PHE A 106 -2.73 7.54 6.47
N GLY A 107 -1.87 7.36 5.47
CA GLY A 107 -0.44 7.15 5.68
C GLY A 107 0.43 7.59 4.52
N ILE A 108 1.71 7.27 4.60
CA ILE A 108 2.69 7.46 3.52
C ILE A 108 3.27 6.09 3.18
N LEU A 109 3.40 5.77 1.90
CA LEU A 109 4.07 4.56 1.42
C LEU A 109 5.32 4.95 0.65
N VAL A 110 6.45 4.32 0.99
CA VAL A 110 7.70 4.49 0.25
C VAL A 110 8.28 3.11 -0.02
N ALA A 111 8.74 2.85 -1.23
CA ALA A 111 9.51 1.67 -1.55
C ALA A 111 10.75 2.03 -2.37
N ARG A 112 11.81 1.24 -2.21
CA ARG A 112 12.94 1.22 -3.13
C ARG A 112 12.84 -0.05 -3.95
N ALA A 113 12.75 0.08 -5.27
CA ALA A 113 12.69 -1.03 -6.19
C ALA A 113 13.92 -1.09 -7.09
N GLU A 114 14.29 -2.30 -7.49
CA GLU A 114 15.35 -2.56 -8.47
C GLU A 114 14.99 -3.83 -9.25
N ASN A 115 15.28 -3.85 -10.56
CA ASN A 115 14.95 -4.96 -11.45
C ASN A 115 13.47 -5.37 -11.39
N GLY A 116 12.56 -4.39 -11.29
CA GLY A 116 11.12 -4.59 -11.23
C GLY A 116 10.59 -5.20 -9.93
N VAL A 117 11.39 -5.21 -8.86
CA VAL A 117 11.05 -5.83 -7.58
C VAL A 117 11.40 -4.89 -6.42
N ALA A 118 10.52 -4.79 -5.42
CA ALA A 118 10.78 -4.05 -4.20
C ALA A 118 11.91 -4.71 -3.38
N GLN A 119 12.92 -3.92 -3.04
CA GLN A 119 14.09 -4.29 -2.24
C GLN A 119 13.97 -3.81 -0.79
N SER A 120 13.34 -2.65 -0.60
CA SER A 120 13.02 -2.08 0.70
C SER A 120 11.63 -1.42 0.64
N GLY A 121 10.90 -1.41 1.74
CA GLY A 121 9.55 -0.86 1.82
C GLY A 121 9.26 -0.29 3.20
N TRP A 122 8.55 0.83 3.24
CA TRP A 122 8.18 1.56 4.43
C TRP A 122 6.74 2.01 4.38
N ILE A 123 6.04 1.84 5.49
CA ILE A 123 4.66 2.26 5.68
C ILE A 123 4.62 3.11 6.94
N TYR A 124 4.10 4.32 6.84
CA TYR A 124 3.97 5.23 7.97
C TYR A 124 2.51 5.63 8.17
N ASP A 125 1.97 5.35 9.35
CA ASP A 125 0.66 5.82 9.76
C ASP A 125 0.78 7.25 10.32
N CYS A 126 0.19 8.21 9.61
CA CYS A 126 0.30 9.62 9.95
C CYS A 126 -0.37 10.00 11.27
N LEU A 127 -1.36 9.22 11.74
CA LEU A 127 -2.11 9.52 12.95
C LEU A 127 -1.49 8.86 14.19
N THR A 128 -1.01 7.62 14.06
CA THR A 128 -0.47 6.85 15.19
C THR A 128 1.04 6.94 15.30
N GLY A 129 1.74 7.32 14.23
CA GLY A 129 3.20 7.30 14.14
C GLY A 129 3.79 5.91 13.95
N ARG A 130 2.95 4.87 13.78
CA ARG A 130 3.40 3.51 13.53
C ARG A 130 4.24 3.45 12.25
N PHE A 131 5.46 2.98 12.37
CA PHE A 131 6.42 2.87 11.27
C PHE A 131 6.76 1.40 11.01
N CYS A 132 6.29 0.91 9.87
CA CYS A 132 6.60 -0.43 9.39
C CYS A 132 7.78 -0.35 8.40
N SER A 133 8.81 -1.19 8.57
CA SER A 133 9.91 -1.30 7.60
C SER A 133 10.17 -2.76 7.23
N ALA A 134 10.63 -2.97 6.00
CA ALA A 134 11.05 -4.28 5.53
C ALA A 134 12.16 -4.14 4.48
N HIS A 135 13.10 -5.08 4.52
CA HIS A 135 14.13 -5.25 3.51
C HIS A 135 14.12 -6.69 3.05
N ARG A 136 14.25 -6.90 1.74
CA ARG A 136 14.18 -8.24 1.14
C ARG A 136 15.15 -9.22 1.83
N GLY A 137 14.60 -10.31 2.35
CA GLY A 137 15.31 -11.39 3.05
C GLY A 137 15.73 -11.07 4.50
N LYS A 138 15.19 -10.02 5.13
CA LYS A 138 15.62 -9.57 6.48
C LYS A 138 14.50 -9.56 7.52
N GLY A 139 13.28 -9.83 7.09
CA GLY A 139 12.07 -9.80 7.91
C GLY A 139 11.44 -8.41 7.98
N ALA A 140 10.20 -8.38 8.46
CA ALA A 140 9.43 -7.17 8.67
C ALA A 140 9.58 -6.65 10.10
N LEU A 141 9.56 -5.33 10.26
CA LEU A 141 9.58 -4.63 11.53
C LEU A 141 8.37 -3.69 11.67
N ILE A 142 7.94 -3.47 12.91
CA ILE A 142 7.07 -2.37 13.33
C ILE A 142 7.78 -1.66 14.48
N ASP A 143 8.06 -0.37 14.32
CA ASP A 143 8.72 0.47 15.33
C ASP A 143 10.04 -0.14 15.86
N GLY A 144 10.76 -0.83 14.96
CA GLY A 144 12.04 -1.50 15.24
C GLY A 144 11.92 -2.93 15.79
N GLU A 145 10.71 -3.38 16.14
CA GLU A 145 10.44 -4.73 16.65
C GLU A 145 10.01 -5.68 15.54
N ARG A 146 10.36 -6.98 15.64
CA ARG A 146 9.98 -7.96 14.62
C ARG A 146 8.47 -8.14 14.52
N ALA A 147 7.95 -8.03 13.31
CA ALA A 147 6.57 -8.35 12.98
C ALA A 147 6.50 -9.72 12.29
N LEU A 148 5.59 -10.57 12.76
CA LEU A 148 5.29 -11.86 12.17
C LEU A 148 3.80 -11.92 11.83
N ALA A 149 3.52 -12.28 10.58
CA ALA A 149 2.18 -12.45 10.06
C ALA A 149 1.48 -13.58 10.83
N ARG A 150 0.24 -13.33 11.23
CA ARG A 150 -0.61 -14.32 11.91
C ARG A 150 -2.05 -14.20 11.41
N PRO A 151 -2.73 -15.31 11.11
CA PRO A 151 -4.18 -15.31 10.90
C PRO A 151 -4.94 -14.80 12.12
N SER A 152 -6.18 -14.35 11.91
CA SER A 152 -7.11 -13.90 12.97
C SER A 152 -7.50 -15.02 13.93
N GLY A 153 -7.48 -16.27 13.45
CA GLY A 153 -7.99 -17.43 14.18
C GLY A 153 -9.51 -17.58 14.13
N GLU A 154 -10.22 -16.73 13.39
CA GLU A 154 -11.67 -16.81 13.23
C GLU A 154 -12.12 -17.92 12.28
N ALA A 155 -13.34 -18.41 12.49
CA ALA A 155 -14.02 -19.36 11.62
C ALA A 155 -15.47 -18.88 11.39
N PRO A 156 -15.83 -18.41 10.17
CA PRO A 156 -14.98 -18.34 8.98
C PRO A 156 -13.88 -17.25 9.06
N PRO A 157 -12.79 -17.35 8.27
CA PRO A 157 -11.74 -16.33 8.22
C PRO A 157 -12.27 -14.97 7.73
N VAL A 158 -11.58 -13.90 8.07
CA VAL A 158 -11.99 -12.51 7.82
C VAL A 158 -11.45 -12.01 6.49
N ALA A 159 -12.33 -11.58 5.59
CA ALA A 159 -11.94 -11.04 4.29
C ALA A 159 -12.28 -9.55 4.18
N ALA A 160 -11.27 -8.72 3.95
CA ALA A 160 -11.43 -7.30 3.65
C ALA A 160 -11.23 -7.10 2.15
N ILE A 161 -12.34 -6.99 1.41
CA ILE A 161 -12.34 -6.92 -0.07
C ILE A 161 -13.15 -5.71 -0.51
N SER A 162 -12.52 -4.82 -1.29
CA SER A 162 -13.23 -3.68 -1.88
C SER A 162 -14.06 -4.13 -3.07
N LEU A 163 -15.36 -3.89 -3.01
CA LEU A 163 -16.27 -4.11 -4.14
C LEU A 163 -16.41 -2.88 -5.04
N VAL A 164 -15.87 -1.73 -4.63
CA VAL A 164 -16.13 -0.43 -5.28
C VAL A 164 -15.64 -0.41 -6.72
N PHE A 165 -14.42 -0.91 -6.97
CA PHE A 165 -13.78 -0.89 -8.28
C PHE A 165 -14.05 -2.13 -9.15
N MET A 166 -14.91 -3.03 -8.69
CA MET A 166 -15.30 -4.24 -9.42
C MET A 166 -16.54 -3.97 -10.28
N ASP A 167 -16.63 -4.60 -11.45
CA ASP A 167 -17.89 -4.65 -12.21
C ASP A 167 -18.95 -5.52 -11.50
N GLU A 168 -20.21 -5.43 -11.93
CA GLU A 168 -21.30 -6.13 -11.24
C GLU A 168 -21.16 -7.66 -11.29
N ALA A 169 -20.63 -8.20 -12.39
CA ALA A 169 -20.40 -9.64 -12.53
C ALA A 169 -19.36 -10.12 -11.52
N ARG A 170 -18.25 -9.38 -11.36
CA ARG A 170 -17.22 -9.67 -10.36
C ARG A 170 -17.74 -9.53 -8.94
N ARG A 171 -18.56 -8.52 -8.64
CA ARG A 171 -19.21 -8.38 -7.32
C ARG A 171 -20.12 -9.55 -7.02
N GLU A 172 -20.93 -9.98 -7.99
CA GLU A 172 -21.79 -11.15 -7.85
C GLU A 172 -20.97 -12.43 -7.63
N ALA A 173 -19.87 -12.59 -8.35
CA ALA A 173 -18.97 -13.72 -8.17
C ALA A 173 -18.32 -13.74 -6.77
N ILE A 174 -17.91 -12.58 -6.22
CA ILE A 174 -17.44 -12.49 -4.82
C ILE A 174 -18.55 -12.90 -3.84
N ARG A 175 -19.79 -12.41 -4.03
CA ARG A 175 -20.93 -12.76 -3.18
C ARG A 175 -21.25 -14.25 -3.22
N ASN A 176 -21.13 -14.89 -4.38
CA ASN A 176 -21.52 -16.29 -4.57
C ASN A 176 -20.41 -17.28 -4.20
N HIS A 177 -19.14 -16.93 -4.41
CA HIS A 177 -18.00 -17.85 -4.24
C HIS A 177 -17.14 -17.57 -3.00
N VAL A 178 -17.02 -16.31 -2.58
CA VAL A 178 -16.14 -15.92 -1.45
C VAL A 178 -16.94 -15.69 -0.18
N ALA A 179 -18.01 -14.90 -0.22
CA ALA A 179 -18.81 -14.58 0.97
C ALA A 179 -19.32 -15.80 1.79
N PRO A 180 -19.64 -16.96 1.17
CA PRO A 180 -20.04 -18.14 1.95
C PRO A 180 -18.90 -18.79 2.75
N GLN A 181 -17.64 -18.49 2.42
CA GLN A 181 -16.47 -19.08 3.07
C GLN A 181 -15.72 -18.12 4.00
N TYR A 182 -16.05 -16.83 3.96
CA TYR A 182 -15.35 -15.77 4.67
C TYR A 182 -16.34 -14.79 5.32
N ARG A 183 -15.98 -14.25 6.47
CA ARG A 183 -16.66 -13.10 7.07
C ARG A 183 -16.19 -11.83 6.34
N LEU A 184 -17.03 -11.27 5.47
CA LEU A 184 -16.70 -10.02 4.79
C LEU A 184 -16.76 -8.83 5.75
N VAL A 185 -15.75 -7.97 5.67
CA VAL A 185 -15.68 -6.70 6.40
C VAL A 185 -15.34 -5.55 5.46
N ASP A 186 -15.65 -4.33 5.88
CA ASP A 186 -15.25 -3.12 5.16
C ASP A 186 -13.73 -2.97 5.13
N ILE A 187 -13.23 -2.46 4.01
CA ILE A 187 -11.81 -2.09 3.86
C ILE A 187 -11.51 -0.75 4.53
N PRO A 188 -10.25 -0.49 4.92
CA PRO A 188 -9.86 0.79 5.49
C PRO A 188 -9.79 1.94 4.48
N PHE A 189 -9.90 1.68 3.17
CA PHE A 189 -9.63 2.67 2.10
C PHE A 189 -8.24 3.33 2.23
N CYS A 190 -7.25 2.55 2.63
CA CYS A 190 -5.88 2.97 2.90
C CYS A 190 -5.00 1.70 2.89
N ALA A 191 -4.18 1.53 1.86
CA ALA A 191 -3.27 0.39 1.75
C ALA A 191 -2.23 0.35 2.89
N ALA A 192 -1.77 1.51 3.36
CA ALA A 192 -0.90 1.69 4.51
C ALA A 192 -1.49 1.11 5.81
N GLU A 193 -2.82 0.98 5.91
CA GLU A 193 -3.48 0.26 6.99
C GLU A 193 -3.81 -1.19 6.61
N GLN A 194 -4.21 -1.44 5.35
CA GLN A 194 -4.70 -2.75 4.93
C GLN A 194 -3.64 -3.85 5.02
N TYR A 195 -2.37 -3.56 4.69
CA TYR A 195 -1.28 -4.53 4.84
C TYR A 195 -0.96 -4.87 6.31
N PRO A 196 -0.81 -3.89 7.23
CA PRO A 196 -0.73 -4.18 8.67
C PRO A 196 -1.89 -5.02 9.20
N ARG A 197 -3.14 -4.75 8.79
CA ARG A 197 -4.29 -5.57 9.22
C ARG A 197 -4.18 -7.03 8.82
N LEU A 198 -3.64 -7.31 7.63
CA LEU A 198 -3.37 -8.67 7.17
C LEU A 198 -2.31 -9.37 8.04
N ALA A 199 -1.17 -8.71 8.27
CA ALA A 199 -0.09 -9.33 9.04
C ALA A 199 -0.46 -9.48 10.53
N LEU A 200 -1.22 -8.56 11.10
CA LEU A 200 -1.52 -8.54 12.53
C LEU A 200 -2.75 -9.36 12.92
N GLY A 201 -3.40 -10.01 11.97
CA GLY A 201 -4.55 -10.89 12.20
C GLY A 201 -5.87 -10.15 12.43
N GLU A 202 -5.98 -8.90 11.98
CA GLU A 202 -7.27 -8.19 11.93
C GLU A 202 -8.06 -8.61 10.68
N ASN A 203 -7.36 -8.88 9.58
CA ASN A 203 -7.90 -9.47 8.36
C ASN A 203 -7.07 -10.70 8.00
N ASP A 204 -7.69 -11.72 7.41
CA ASP A 204 -7.00 -12.92 6.95
C ASP A 204 -6.62 -12.82 5.47
N VAL A 205 -7.49 -12.20 4.67
CA VAL A 205 -7.33 -12.11 3.22
C VAL A 205 -7.87 -10.80 2.64
N SER A 206 -7.30 -10.37 1.52
CA SER A 206 -7.75 -9.25 0.70
C SER A 206 -7.59 -9.54 -0.79
N ILE A 207 -8.47 -8.92 -1.58
CA ILE A 207 -8.37 -8.84 -3.05
C ILE A 207 -8.27 -7.37 -3.42
N PHE A 208 -7.24 -7.02 -4.17
CA PHE A 208 -7.05 -5.71 -4.77
C PHE A 208 -7.27 -5.81 -6.27
N GLU A 209 -8.31 -5.15 -6.78
CA GLU A 209 -8.63 -5.15 -8.21
C GLU A 209 -7.62 -4.26 -8.98
N ARG A 210 -7.45 -3.02 -8.54
CA ARG A 210 -6.40 -2.12 -9.04
C ARG A 210 -5.12 -2.39 -8.28
N THR A 211 -3.99 -2.43 -8.99
CA THR A 211 -2.68 -2.65 -8.37
C THR A 211 -1.69 -1.57 -8.73
N LEU A 212 -2.02 -0.33 -8.33
CA LEU A 212 -1.12 0.80 -8.50
C LEU A 212 0.16 0.52 -7.71
N VAL A 213 1.30 0.89 -8.29
CA VAL A 213 2.59 0.48 -7.73
C VAL A 213 2.92 1.17 -6.41
N TRP A 214 2.46 2.40 -6.23
CA TRP A 214 2.65 3.18 -5.01
C TRP A 214 1.82 2.63 -3.83
N ASP A 215 0.60 2.15 -4.08
CA ASP A 215 -0.25 1.49 -3.07
C ASP A 215 0.33 0.14 -2.56
N HIS A 216 1.19 -0.52 -3.35
CA HIS A 216 1.47 -1.95 -3.13
C HIS A 216 2.95 -2.31 -3.02
N ALA A 217 3.88 -1.56 -3.63
CA ALA A 217 5.29 -1.94 -3.61
C ALA A 217 5.85 -2.11 -2.18
N ALA A 218 5.53 -1.18 -1.28
CA ALA A 218 5.95 -1.23 0.11
C ALA A 218 5.20 -2.31 0.90
N GLY A 219 3.87 -2.35 0.77
CA GLY A 219 2.99 -3.25 1.50
C GLY A 219 3.17 -4.73 1.16
N VAL A 220 3.33 -5.06 -0.13
CA VAL A 220 3.61 -6.43 -0.58
C VAL A 220 4.91 -6.94 0.04
N LEU A 221 6.01 -6.18 -0.11
CA LEU A 221 7.30 -6.58 0.47
C LEU A 221 7.18 -6.74 1.99
N TRP A 222 6.55 -5.78 2.66
CA TRP A 222 6.43 -5.82 4.12
C TRP A 222 5.60 -7.03 4.60
N LEU A 223 4.48 -7.33 3.94
CA LEU A 223 3.66 -8.51 4.27
C LEU A 223 4.42 -9.83 4.00
N GLU A 224 5.11 -9.94 2.86
CA GLU A 224 5.91 -11.12 2.53
C GLU A 224 7.04 -11.35 3.55
N GLU A 225 7.75 -10.29 3.93
CA GLU A 225 8.82 -10.35 4.94
C GLU A 225 8.28 -10.62 6.36
N ALA A 226 7.01 -10.33 6.63
CA ALA A 226 6.33 -10.74 7.87
C ALA A 226 5.96 -12.23 7.85
N GLY A 227 6.00 -12.91 6.69
CA GLY A 227 5.59 -14.31 6.52
C GLY A 227 4.18 -14.49 5.96
N GLY A 228 3.53 -13.40 5.56
CA GLY A 228 2.30 -13.45 4.75
C GLY A 228 2.61 -13.76 3.28
N MET A 229 1.59 -13.72 2.44
CA MET A 229 1.74 -13.95 1.00
C MET A 229 0.93 -12.95 0.20
N ALA A 230 1.54 -12.33 -0.81
CA ALA A 230 0.86 -11.47 -1.77
C ALA A 230 1.34 -11.79 -3.19
N ALA A 231 0.41 -12.15 -4.07
CA ALA A 231 0.73 -12.58 -5.43
C ALA A 231 -0.45 -12.34 -6.38
N ARG A 232 -0.16 -12.41 -7.69
CA ARG A 232 -1.20 -12.36 -8.73
C ARG A 232 -2.16 -13.55 -8.56
N PRO A 233 -3.44 -13.43 -8.94
CA PRO A 233 -4.40 -14.53 -8.78
C PRO A 233 -3.97 -15.85 -9.45
N ASP A 234 -3.14 -15.78 -10.49
CA ASP A 234 -2.56 -16.95 -11.18
C ASP A 234 -1.31 -17.53 -10.48
N GLY A 235 -0.93 -17.00 -9.32
CA GLY A 235 0.22 -17.41 -8.53
C GLY A 235 1.55 -16.76 -8.94
N ARG A 236 1.59 -15.96 -10.01
CA ARG A 236 2.82 -15.24 -10.36
C ARG A 236 3.17 -14.19 -9.29
N PRO A 237 4.46 -13.99 -8.98
CA PRO A 237 4.88 -12.94 -8.05
C PRO A 237 4.43 -11.55 -8.51
N TYR A 238 4.13 -10.67 -7.56
CA TYR A 238 3.92 -9.26 -7.87
C TYR A 238 5.23 -8.60 -8.32
N ARG A 239 5.17 -7.80 -9.39
CA ARG A 239 6.32 -7.07 -9.94
C ARG A 239 5.92 -5.64 -10.24
N VAL A 240 6.67 -4.67 -9.73
CA VAL A 240 6.40 -3.24 -9.96
C VAL A 240 6.62 -2.85 -11.42
N SER A 241 7.46 -3.60 -12.15
CA SER A 241 7.67 -3.38 -13.59
C SER A 241 6.46 -3.78 -14.44
N GLU A 242 5.54 -4.60 -13.92
CA GLU A 242 4.32 -5.03 -14.62
C GLU A 242 3.12 -4.15 -14.24
N TRP A 243 3.33 -2.83 -14.17
CA TRP A 243 2.36 -1.83 -13.67
C TRP A 243 1.04 -1.78 -14.45
N TRP A 244 1.00 -2.32 -15.67
CA TRP A 244 -0.21 -2.44 -16.49
C TRP A 244 -1.10 -3.64 -16.11
N THR A 245 -0.59 -4.56 -15.29
CA THR A 245 -1.35 -5.74 -14.85
C THR A 245 -2.10 -5.43 -13.56
N ASN A 246 -3.37 -5.83 -13.50
CA ASN A 246 -4.27 -5.67 -12.36
C ASN A 246 -4.46 -7.00 -11.61
N GLY A 247 -5.11 -6.93 -10.45
CA GLY A 247 -5.38 -8.09 -9.61
C GLY A 247 -4.19 -8.47 -8.71
N LEU A 248 -4.44 -8.50 -7.41
CA LEU A 248 -3.54 -8.99 -6.39
C LEU A 248 -4.37 -9.65 -5.29
N ILE A 249 -3.95 -10.82 -4.84
CA ILE A 249 -4.46 -11.46 -3.63
C ILE A 249 -3.38 -11.32 -2.57
N ALA A 250 -3.75 -10.87 -1.38
CA ALA A 250 -2.88 -10.82 -0.22
C ALA A 250 -3.53 -11.56 0.95
N ALA A 251 -2.72 -12.26 1.74
CA ALA A 251 -3.20 -13.06 2.86
C ALA A 251 -2.17 -13.12 3.99
N ALA A 252 -2.67 -13.35 5.20
CA ALA A 252 -1.87 -13.54 6.41
C ALA A 252 -0.99 -14.81 6.37
N SER A 253 -1.27 -15.74 5.45
CA SER A 253 -0.47 -16.96 5.23
C SER A 253 -0.64 -17.50 3.81
N ALA A 254 0.31 -18.34 3.37
CA ALA A 254 0.24 -19.01 2.07
C ALA A 254 -0.97 -19.96 1.96
N GLU A 255 -1.36 -20.64 3.05
CA GLU A 255 -2.54 -21.51 3.06
C GLU A 255 -3.83 -20.73 2.75
N LEU A 256 -4.02 -19.59 3.44
CA LEU A 256 -5.16 -18.71 3.22
C LEU A 256 -5.14 -18.13 1.80
N TRP A 257 -3.95 -17.78 1.30
CA TRP A 257 -3.77 -17.29 -0.05
C TRP A 257 -4.24 -18.31 -1.09
N HIS A 258 -3.75 -19.57 -1.00
CA HIS A 258 -4.12 -20.63 -1.93
C HIS A 258 -5.61 -20.93 -1.90
N ARG A 259 -6.21 -21.00 -0.70
CA ARG A 259 -7.65 -21.21 -0.55
C ARG A 259 -8.47 -20.12 -1.23
N LEU A 260 -8.07 -18.86 -1.10
CA LEU A 260 -8.78 -17.76 -1.77
C LEU A 260 -8.54 -17.76 -3.28
N ALA A 261 -7.31 -18.05 -3.74
CA ALA A 261 -7.00 -18.14 -5.16
C ALA A 261 -7.80 -19.23 -5.87
N GLU A 262 -8.01 -20.39 -5.23
CA GLU A 262 -8.86 -21.46 -5.77
C GLU A 262 -10.32 -21.06 -5.95
N LEU A 263 -10.85 -20.19 -5.08
CA LEU A 263 -12.19 -19.63 -5.21
C LEU A 263 -12.22 -18.57 -6.30
N TYR A 264 -11.20 -17.71 -6.32
CA TYR A 264 -11.06 -16.66 -7.33
C TYR A 264 -10.99 -17.22 -8.75
N ALA A 265 -10.31 -18.36 -8.95
CA ALA A 265 -10.21 -19.01 -10.25
C ALA A 265 -11.53 -19.60 -10.78
N ARG A 266 -12.57 -19.70 -9.94
CA ARG A 266 -13.91 -20.18 -10.33
C ARG A 266 -14.87 -19.05 -10.66
N MET A 267 -14.45 -17.80 -10.46
CA MET A 267 -15.23 -16.57 -10.69
C MET A 267 -15.14 -16.09 -12.14
#